data_AF-A0A0T7SBW7-F1
#
_entry.id   AF-A0A0T7SBW7-F1
#
_cell.length_a   1.000
_cell.length_b   1.000
_cell.length_c   1.000
_cell.angle_alpha   90.00
_cell.angle_beta   90.00
_cell.angle_gamma   90.00
#
_symmetry.space_group_name_H-M   'P 1'
#
loop_
_entity.id
_entity.type
_entity.pdbx_description
1 polymer ?
#
loop_
_entity_poly.entity_id
_entity_poly.type
_entity_poly.pdbx_seq_one_letter_code
_entity_poly.pdbx_strand_id
1 'polypeptide(L)' 'MRVDLFLVCGGCQKRHQNYRTSKAKKPQGEKLSLKKYCKFCQKTIAHKEEAISSGKKKKAK' A
#
# COMPACT_ATOMS: atom_id res chain seq x y z
N MET A 1 -14.57 10.86 -4.94
CA MET A 1 -14.08 9.91 -3.91
C MET A 1 -12.56 9.76 -4.04
N ARG A 2 -11.79 10.18 -3.03
CA ARG A 2 -10.35 9.91 -2.93
C ARG A 2 -10.14 8.75 -1.96
N VAL A 3 -9.17 7.88 -2.25
CA VAL A 3 -8.85 6.70 -1.45
C VAL A 3 -7.41 6.82 -0.98
N ASP A 4 -7.21 6.73 0.33
CA ASP A 4 -5.89 6.59 0.93
C ASP A 4 -5.36 5.16 0.73
N LEU A 5 -4.12 5.07 0.29
CA LEU A 5 -3.40 3.82 0.05
C LEU A 5 -2.06 3.87 0.78
N PHE A 6 -1.66 2.73 1.33
CA PHE A 6 -0.29 2.52 1.78
C PHE A 6 0.54 1.90 0.67
N LEU A 7 1.84 2.19 0.65
CA LEU A 7 2.78 1.47 -0.20
C LEU A 7 3.49 0.40 0.62
N VAL A 8 3.23 -0.86 0.29
CA VAL A 8 3.81 -2.01 0.95
C VAL A 8 5.04 -2.47 0.18
N CYS A 9 6.18 -2.58 0.87
CA CYS A 9 7.39 -3.12 0.26
C CYS A 9 7.20 -4.60 -0.09
N GLY A 10 7.48 -4.97 -1.34
CA GLY A 10 7.38 -6.36 -1.80
C GLY A 10 8.51 -7.28 -1.32
N GLY A 11 9.63 -6.73 -0.86
CA GLY A 11 10.84 -7.49 -0.50
C GLY A 11 11.18 -7.55 0.98
N CYS A 12 10.38 -6.93 1.87
CA CYS A 12 10.66 -6.96 3.31
C CYS A 12 9.85 -8.08 4.00
N GLN A 13 10.50 -8.79 4.93
CA GLN A 13 9.96 -9.97 5.62
C GLN A 13 8.67 -9.66 6.42
N LYS A 14 8.59 -8.45 6.96
CA LYS A 14 7.34 -7.84 7.40
C LYS A 14 6.94 -6.84 6.31
N ARG A 15 5.73 -6.97 5.76
CA ARG A 15 5.12 -6.03 4.83
C ARG A 15 5.00 -4.66 5.50
N HIS A 16 6.09 -3.91 5.57
CA HIS A 16 6.10 -2.59 6.17
C HIS A 16 5.27 -1.67 5.27
N GLN A 17 4.18 -1.16 5.82
CA GLN A 17 3.45 -0.05 5.25
C GLN A 17 4.36 1.17 5.38
N ASN A 18 4.91 1.62 4.27
CA ASN A 18 5.74 2.81 4.26
C ASN A 18 5.22 3.74 3.17
N TYR A 19 5.01 5.00 3.52
CA TYR A 19 4.32 6.02 2.71
C TYR A 19 2.79 5.86 2.64
N ARG A 20 2.10 6.96 2.97
CA ARG A 20 0.66 7.15 2.75
C ARG A 20 0.49 8.02 1.52
N THR A 21 -0.25 7.54 0.54
CA THR A 21 -0.58 8.30 -0.68
C THR A 21 -2.06 8.25 -0.95
N SER A 22 -2.64 9.37 -1.35
CA SER A 22 -4.04 9.44 -1.77
C SER A 22 -4.13 9.33 -3.29
N LYS A 23 -4.94 8.40 -3.80
CA LYS A 23 -5.24 8.26 -5.24
C LYS A 23 -6.70 8.58 -5.49
N ALA A 24 -6.99 9.16 -6.64
CA ALA A 24 -8.37 9.28 -7.12
C ALA A 24 -8.88 7.91 -7.56
N LYS A 25 -10.12 7.59 -7.21
CA LYS A 25 -10.78 6.35 -7.65
C LYS A 25 -11.05 6.46 -9.16
N LYS A 26 -10.13 5.97 -10.00
CA LYS A 26 -10.33 5.87 -11.45
C LYS A 26 -11.17 4.61 -11.78
N PRO A 27 -12.01 4.64 -12.83
CA PRO A 27 -12.87 3.50 -13.20
C PRO A 27 -12.08 2.27 -13.66
N GLN A 28 -10.88 2.47 -14.24
CA GLN A 28 -9.93 1.37 -14.49
C GLN A 28 -8.94 1.28 -13.33
N GLY A 29 -9.10 0.25 -12.51
CA GLY A 29 -8.32 -0.01 -11.30
C GLY A 29 -6.92 -0.54 -11.58
N GLU A 30 -6.09 0.22 -12.29
CA GLU A 30 -4.68 -0.13 -12.47
C GLU A 30 -3.94 -0.05 -11.13
N LYS A 31 -3.35 -1.20 -10.75
CA LYS A 31 -2.55 -1.33 -9.54
C LYS A 31 -1.23 -0.60 -9.72
N LEU A 32 -1.03 0.51 -9.01
CA LEU A 32 0.20 1.30 -9.12
C LEU A 32 1.35 0.58 -8.39
N SER A 33 2.45 0.34 -9.09
CA SER A 33 3.71 -0.16 -8.51
C SER A 33 4.78 0.91 -8.64
N LEU A 34 5.31 1.39 -7.51
CA LEU A 34 6.30 2.46 -7.50
C LEU A 34 7.63 1.95 -6.94
N LYS A 35 8.73 2.26 -7.64
CA LYS A 35 10.08 2.03 -7.11
C LYS A 35 10.38 3.13 -6.09
N LYS A 36 10.46 2.75 -4.82
CA LYS A 36 10.79 3.65 -3.71
C LYS A 36 11.89 3.03 -2.85
N TYR A 37 12.66 3.88 -2.18
CA TYR A 37 13.65 3.44 -1.21
C TYR A 37 12.95 2.92 0.05
N CYS A 38 13.33 1.72 0.50
CA CYS A 38 12.88 1.20 1.78
C CYS A 38 13.98 1.36 2.83
N LYS A 39 13.71 2.11 3.90
CA LYS A 39 14.67 2.33 5.00
C LYS A 39 15.09 1.02 5.69
N PHE A 40 14.19 0.06 5.80
CA PHE A 40 14.45 -1.23 6.46
C PHE A 40 15.31 -2.15 5.62
N CYS A 41 15.02 -2.20 4.32
CA CYS A 41 15.73 -3.06 3.37
C CYS A 41 16.97 -2.33 2.77
N GLN A 42 17.18 -1.06 3.10
CA GLN A 42 18.24 -0.14 2.63
C GLN A 42 18.48 -0.14 1.11
N LYS A 43 17.45 -0.49 0.33
CA LYS A 43 17.51 -0.69 -1.11
C LYS A 43 16.25 -0.12 -1.76
N THR A 44 16.34 0.20 -3.04
CA THR A 44 15.22 0.67 -3.85
C THR A 44 14.45 -0.51 -4.40
N ILE A 45 13.22 -0.72 -3.93
CA ILE A 45 12.40 -1.90 -4.25
C ILE A 45 11.04 -1.44 -4.81
N ALA A 46 10.40 -2.30 -5.59
CA ALA A 46 9.02 -2.10 -6.00
C ALA A 46 8.07 -2.21 -4.80
N HIS A 47 7.38 -1.12 -4.51
CA HIS A 47 6.32 -1.08 -3.51
C HIS A 47 4.96 -1.21 -4.21
N LYS A 48 4.09 -2.04 -3.64
CA LYS A 48 2.72 -2.30 -4.12
C LYS A 48 1.72 -1.49 -3.30
N GLU A 49 0.69 -0.96 -3.92
CA GLU A 49 -0.37 -0.27 -3.18
C GLU A 49 -1.27 -1.26 -2.39
N GLU A 50 -1.55 -0.93 -1.13
CA GLU A 50 -2.51 -1.59 -0.27
C GLU A 50 -3.55 -0.55 0.17
N ALA A 51 -4.81 -0.75 -0.24
CA ALA A 51 -5.89 0.16 0.12
C ALA A 51 -6.18 0.07 1.62
N ILE A 52 -6.33 1.22 2.27
CA ILE A 52 -6.82 1.29 3.65
C ILE A 52 -8.31 0.98 3.59
N SER A 53 -8.65 -0.31 3.62
CA SER A 53 -10.05 -0.73 3.67
C SER A 53 -10.65 -0.31 5.01
N SER A 54 -11.53 0.68 4.96
CA SER A 54 -12.37 1.08 6.10
C SER A 54 -13.18 -0.13 6.58
N GLY A 55 -12.80 -0.70 7.73
CA GLY A 55 -13.65 -1.54 8.58
C GLY A 55 -13.95 -2.96 8.10
N LYS A 56 -13.04 -3.91 8.33
CA LYS A 56 -13.48 -5.29 8.64
C LYS A 56 -14.07 -5.28 10.06
N LYS A 57 -15.40 -5.16 10.17
CA LYS A 57 -16.11 -5.58 11.40
C LYS A 57 -15.71 -7.03 11.66
N LYS A 58 -14.88 -7.28 12.68
CA LYS A 58 -14.63 -8.63 13.19
C LYS A 58 -16.01 -9.15 13.63
N LYS A 59 -16.56 -10.15 12.93
CA LYS A 59 -17.64 -10.96 13.49
C LYS A 59 -17.04 -11.70 14.69
N ALA A 60 -17.41 -11.28 15.89
CA ALA A 60 -17.21 -12.06 17.10
C ALA A 60 -18.05 -13.34 16.97
N LYS A 61 -17.45 -14.48 17.30
CA LYS A 61 -18.14 -15.71 17.70
C LYS A 61 -17.49 -16.15 19.00
#